data_AF-A0A939NHK6-F1
#
_entry.id   AF-A0A939NHK6-F1
#
_cell.length_a   1.000
_cell.length_b   1.000
_cell.length_c   1.000
_cell.angle_alpha   90.00
_cell.angle_beta   90.00
_cell.angle_gamma   90.00
#
_symmetry.space_group_name_H-M   'P 1'
#
loop_
_entity.id
_entity.type
_entity.pdbx_description
1 polymer ?
#
loop_
_entity_poly.entity_id
_entity_poly.type
_entity_poly.pdbx_seq_one_letter_code
_entity_poly.pdbx_strand_id
1 'polypeptide(L)'
;MQMYVLNNNQHTGIGVPGSFVAGVAVTDGYLNRPELTQQQFIDNPFGTGKVYRTGDLAKWTTDGEIEYLGRIDEQVKIRGYRIELGEISSHLPRIENISDAGVIAKPMAGEELAICTL
;
A
#
# COMPACT_ATOMS: atom_id res chain seq x y z
N MET A 1 12.45 7.53 15.07
CA MET A 1 12.14 6.78 13.83
C MET A 1 11.57 7.78 12.84
N GLN A 2 12.09 7.86 11.61
CA GLN A 2 11.60 8.78 10.57
C GLN A 2 10.56 8.07 9.71
N MET A 3 9.54 8.78 9.27
CA MET A 3 8.44 8.24 8.46
C MET A 3 8.05 9.27 7.41
N TYR A 4 7.77 8.80 6.20
CA TYR A 4 7.45 9.67 5.08
C TYR A 4 6.33 9.08 4.21
N VAL A 5 5.54 9.96 3.61
CA VAL A 5 4.63 9.64 2.51
C VAL A 5 5.22 10.26 1.26
N LEU A 6 5.53 9.43 0.26
CA LEU A 6 6.28 9.81 -0.92
C LEU A 6 5.56 9.53 -2.22
N ASN A 7 5.75 10.43 -3.19
CA ASN A 7 5.45 10.18 -4.59
C ASN A 7 6.71 10.44 -5.41
N ASN A 8 7.18 9.46 -6.19
CA ASN A 8 8.44 9.54 -6.94
C ASN A 8 9.64 10.02 -6.08
N ASN A 9 9.76 9.51 -4.86
CA ASN A 9 10.77 9.89 -3.86
C ASN A 9 10.75 11.37 -3.42
N GLN A 10 9.65 12.10 -3.66
CA GLN A 10 9.41 13.44 -3.15
C GLN A 10 8.31 13.41 -2.08
N HIS A 11 8.34 14.36 -1.14
CA HIS A 11 7.27 14.52 -0.16
C HIS A 11 5.92 14.77 -0.84
N THR A 12 4.88 14.12 -0.33
CA THR A 12 3.51 14.51 -0.66
C THR A 12 3.03 15.62 0.26
N GLY A 13 2.08 16.42 -0.23
CA GLY A 13 1.37 17.39 0.59
C GLY A 13 0.32 16.73 1.48
N ILE A 14 -0.24 17.53 2.40
CA ILE A 14 -1.39 17.13 3.22
C ILE A 14 -2.54 16.67 2.31
N GLY A 15 -3.14 15.53 2.65
CA GLY A 15 -4.26 14.92 1.92
C GLY A 15 -3.87 14.24 0.61
N VAL A 16 -2.62 14.33 0.16
CA VAL A 16 -2.18 13.74 -1.11
C VAL A 16 -1.64 12.32 -0.87
N PRO A 17 -2.26 11.28 -1.46
CA PRO A 17 -1.78 9.91 -1.33
C PRO A 17 -0.36 9.71 -1.90
N GLY A 18 0.41 8.84 -1.24
CA GLY A 18 1.72 8.39 -1.70
C GLY A 18 2.15 7.10 -1.01
N SER A 19 3.25 6.53 -1.47
CA SER A 19 3.87 5.35 -0.86
C SER A 19 4.37 5.69 0.54
N PHE A 20 3.97 4.90 1.53
CA PHE A 20 4.46 5.01 2.88
C PHE A 20 5.84 4.36 3.00
N VAL A 21 6.81 5.10 3.52
CA VAL A 21 8.16 4.59 3.79
C VAL A 21 8.57 4.93 5.21
N ALA A 22 9.35 4.03 5.81
CA ALA A 22 9.84 4.19 7.18
C ALA A 22 11.36 4.05 7.24
N GLY A 23 11.99 4.79 8.14
CA GLY A 23 13.40 4.61 8.46
C GLY A 23 13.67 3.17 8.90
N VAL A 24 14.83 2.65 8.52
CA VAL A 24 15.23 1.29 8.87
C VAL A 24 15.49 1.20 10.37
N ALA A 25 14.69 0.41 11.09
CA ALA A 25 14.79 0.25 12.55
C ALA A 25 15.23 -1.14 13.00
N VAL A 26 15.15 -2.17 12.14
CA VAL A 26 15.20 -3.58 12.57
C VAL A 26 16.13 -4.48 11.77
N THR A 27 16.42 -4.19 10.49
CA THR A 27 17.22 -5.07 9.61
C THR A 27 17.90 -4.33 8.47
N ASP A 28 19.08 -4.80 8.03
CA ASP A 28 19.78 -4.30 6.84
C ASP A 28 19.21 -4.83 5.51
N GLY A 29 18.25 -5.76 5.57
CA GLY A 29 17.61 -6.31 4.38
C GLY A 29 17.03 -7.70 4.54
N TYR A 30 16.82 -8.35 3.40
CA TYR A 30 16.39 -9.74 3.29
C TYR A 30 17.60 -10.67 3.13
N LEU A 31 17.70 -11.68 4.00
CA LEU A 31 18.77 -12.68 3.98
C LEU A 31 18.83 -13.39 2.62
N ASN A 32 20.02 -13.43 2.02
CA ASN A 32 20.29 -14.06 0.72
C ASN A 32 19.42 -13.54 -0.44
N ARG A 33 18.85 -12.33 -0.34
CA ARG A 33 18.06 -11.70 -1.41
C ARG A 33 18.51 -10.25 -1.67
N PRO A 34 19.74 -10.05 -2.17
CA PRO A 34 20.30 -8.70 -2.34
C PRO A 34 19.50 -7.82 -3.31
N GLU A 35 18.94 -8.40 -4.38
CA GLU A 35 18.11 -7.67 -5.35
C GLU A 35 16.84 -7.12 -4.71
N LEU A 36 16.11 -7.96 -3.96
CA LEU A 36 14.90 -7.54 -3.24
C LEU A 36 15.23 -6.50 -2.16
N THR A 37 16.36 -6.68 -1.46
CA THR A 37 16.85 -5.68 -0.50
C THR A 37 17.09 -4.33 -1.18
N GLN A 38 17.78 -4.28 -2.30
CA GLN A 38 18.03 -3.01 -3.02
C GLN A 38 16.74 -2.37 -3.54
N GLN A 39 15.75 -3.17 -3.95
CA GLN A 39 14.46 -2.67 -4.41
C GLN A 39 13.62 -2.04 -3.29
N GLN A 40 13.61 -2.65 -2.10
CA GLN A 40 12.77 -2.20 -0.99
C GLN A 40 13.48 -1.23 -0.03
N PHE A 41 14.81 -1.32 0.10
CA PHE A 41 15.62 -0.47 0.98
C PHE A 41 16.36 0.59 0.16
N ILE A 42 15.65 1.68 -0.13
CA ILE A 42 16.15 2.80 -0.93
C ILE A 42 16.92 3.79 -0.05
N ASP A 43 17.77 4.62 -0.67
CA ASP A 43 18.45 5.69 0.04
C ASP A 43 17.44 6.71 0.57
N ASN A 44 17.67 7.21 1.79
CA ASN A 44 16.82 8.22 2.38
C ASN A 44 16.94 9.53 1.57
N PRO A 45 15.89 9.99 0.86
CA PRO A 45 16.00 11.17 0.01
C PRO A 45 16.13 12.49 0.80
N PHE A 46 15.96 12.47 2.12
CA PHE A 46 15.99 13.66 2.98
C PHE A 46 17.09 13.64 4.03
N GLY A 47 18.02 12.69 3.96
CA GLY A 47 19.07 12.57 4.96
C GLY A 47 20.00 11.40 4.73
N THR A 48 20.64 10.95 5.82
CA THR A 48 21.53 9.80 5.79
C THR A 48 20.78 8.49 6.03
N GLY A 49 21.37 7.38 5.60
CA GLY A 49 20.82 6.05 5.78
C GLY A 49 19.80 5.66 4.70
N LYS A 50 19.01 4.63 5.01
CA LYS A 50 18.03 4.05 4.11
C LYS A 50 16.61 4.16 4.69
N VAL A 51 15.63 4.11 3.79
CA VAL A 51 14.23 3.94 4.13
C VAL A 51 13.68 2.68 3.47
N TYR A 52 12.77 2.02 4.16
CA TYR A 52 12.09 0.82 3.69
C TYR A 52 10.75 1.17 3.06
N ARG A 53 10.51 0.66 1.85
CA ARG A 53 9.22 0.70 1.17
C ARG A 53 8.29 -0.34 1.78
N THR A 54 7.28 0.14 2.51
CA THR A 54 6.33 -0.73 3.22
C THR A 54 5.41 -1.51 2.28
N GLY A 55 5.16 -0.95 1.08
CA GLY A 55 4.13 -1.43 0.16
C GLY A 55 2.75 -0.81 0.43
N ASP A 56 2.64 0.04 1.45
CA ASP A 56 1.39 0.69 1.82
C ASP A 56 1.22 2.05 1.12
N LEU A 57 -0.04 2.40 0.85
CA LEU A 57 -0.46 3.72 0.41
C LEU A 57 -1.01 4.47 1.63
N ALA A 58 -0.58 5.72 1.80
CA ALA A 58 -1.04 6.56 2.91
C ALA A 58 -1.09 8.03 2.49
N LYS A 59 -1.68 8.87 3.34
CA LYS A 59 -1.63 10.34 3.21
C LYS A 59 -1.51 10.99 4.58
N TRP A 60 -0.97 12.21 4.62
CA TRP A 60 -0.99 13.03 5.82
C TRP A 60 -2.39 13.65 6.02
N THR A 61 -2.89 13.64 7.24
CA THR A 61 -4.07 14.41 7.63
C THR A 61 -3.68 15.86 7.97
N THR A 62 -4.67 16.75 8.06
CA THR A 62 -4.46 18.14 8.49
C THR A 62 -3.93 18.24 9.91
N ASP A 63 -4.17 17.22 10.73
CA ASP A 63 -3.74 17.14 12.13
C ASP A 63 -2.31 16.59 12.26
N GLY A 64 -1.67 16.25 11.14
CA GLY A 64 -0.31 15.70 11.12
C GLY A 64 -0.24 14.19 11.40
N GLU A 65 -1.37 13.49 11.30
CA GLU A 65 -1.43 12.03 11.40
C GLU A 65 -1.27 11.36 10.03
N ILE A 66 -1.00 10.06 10.01
CA ILE A 66 -0.94 9.25 8.80
C ILE A 66 -2.21 8.43 8.69
N GLU A 67 -2.98 8.67 7.63
CA GLU A 67 -4.15 7.86 7.28
C GLU A 67 -3.72 6.76 6.30
N TYR A 68 -3.93 5.51 6.71
CA TYR A 68 -3.70 4.33 5.87
C TYR A 68 -4.80 4.20 4.82
N LEU A 69 -4.40 3.98 3.56
CA LEU A 69 -5.31 3.91 2.41
C LEU A 69 -5.33 2.53 1.74
N GLY A 70 -4.57 1.56 2.25
CA GLY A 70 -4.46 0.22 1.67
C GLY A 70 -3.07 -0.09 1.16
N ARG A 71 -2.99 -1.16 0.38
CA ARG A 71 -1.76 -1.69 -0.22
C ARG A 71 -1.61 -1.24 -1.67
N ILE A 72 -0.39 -0.89 -2.07
CA ILE A 72 -0.08 -0.51 -3.46
C ILE A 72 -0.36 -1.69 -4.41
N ASP A 73 -0.13 -2.92 -3.95
CA ASP A 73 -0.27 -4.16 -4.71
C ASP A 73 -1.68 -4.78 -4.68
N GLU A 74 -2.61 -4.27 -3.87
CA GLU A 74 -4.00 -4.76 -3.82
C GLU A 74 -4.94 -4.07 -4.81
N GLN A 75 -4.40 -3.11 -5.58
CA GLN A 75 -5.16 -2.41 -6.60
C GLN A 75 -5.25 -3.20 -7.89
N VAL A 76 -6.47 -3.35 -8.39
CA VAL A 76 -6.72 -4.10 -9.60
C VAL A 76 -7.37 -3.22 -10.66
N LYS A 77 -7.04 -3.49 -11.93
CA LYS A 77 -7.74 -2.88 -13.06
C LYS A 77 -8.77 -3.86 -13.60
N ILE A 78 -10.04 -3.50 -13.49
CA ILE A 78 -11.15 -4.26 -14.05
C ILE A 78 -11.89 -3.34 -15.01
N ARG A 79 -11.96 -3.70 -16.29
CA ARG A 79 -12.68 -2.93 -17.33
C ARG A 79 -12.26 -1.45 -17.41
N GLY A 80 -10.98 -1.16 -17.17
CA GLY A 80 -10.44 0.20 -17.20
C GLY A 80 -10.60 1.00 -15.90
N TYR A 81 -11.27 0.46 -14.88
CA TYR A 81 -11.41 1.08 -13.56
C TYR A 81 -10.34 0.57 -12.61
N ARG A 82 -9.71 1.48 -11.85
CA ARG A 82 -8.80 1.17 -10.75
C ARG A 82 -9.65 0.95 -9.50
N ILE A 83 -9.61 -0.25 -8.94
CA ILE A 83 -10.45 -0.68 -7.82
C ILE A 83 -9.56 -1.02 -6.62
N GLU A 84 -9.91 -0.47 -5.47
CA GLU A 84 -9.30 -0.77 -4.17
C GLU A 84 -10.07 -1.92 -3.50
N LEU A 85 -9.52 -3.14 -3.50
CA LEU A 85 -10.23 -4.30 -2.91
C LEU A 85 -10.49 -4.13 -1.42
N GLY A 86 -9.58 -3.45 -0.70
CA GLY A 86 -9.73 -3.10 0.72
C GLY A 86 -10.91 -2.18 1.01
N GLU A 87 -11.28 -1.29 0.07
CA GLU A 87 -12.48 -0.45 0.23
C GLU A 87 -13.74 -1.31 0.25
N ILE A 88 -13.82 -2.30 -0.66
CA ILE A 88 -14.96 -3.21 -0.74
C ILE A 88 -15.04 -4.08 0.53
N SER A 89 -13.91 -4.68 0.94
CA SER A 89 -13.88 -5.55 2.13
C SER A 89 -14.28 -4.80 3.40
N SER A 90 -13.86 -3.54 3.57
CA SER A 90 -14.23 -2.73 4.73
C SER A 90 -15.72 -2.32 4.77
N HIS A 91 -16.41 -2.33 3.63
CA HIS A 91 -17.84 -2.01 3.55
C HIS A 91 -18.76 -3.22 3.74
N LEU A 92 -18.33 -4.42 3.35
CA LEU A 92 -19.15 -5.64 3.41
C LEU A 92 -19.69 -5.96 4.82
N PRO A 93 -18.91 -5.82 5.92
CA PRO A 93 -19.41 -6.02 7.29
C PRO A 93 -20.52 -5.06 7.74
N ARG A 94 -20.83 -4.01 6.95
CA ARG A 94 -21.96 -3.10 7.22
C ARG A 94 -23.30 -3.68 6.76
N ILE A 95 -23.31 -4.80 6.03
CA ILE A 95 -24.50 -5.51 5.58
C ILE A 95 -24.95 -6.47 6.69
N GLU A 96 -26.26 -6.47 6.98
CA GLU A 96 -26.83 -7.36 7.99
C GLU A 96 -26.50 -8.84 7.69
N ASN A 97 -26.07 -9.57 8.71
CA ASN A 97 -25.62 -10.99 8.65
C ASN A 97 -24.25 -11.23 7.98
N ILE A 98 -23.45 -10.21 7.70
CA ILE A 98 -22.03 -10.36 7.33
C ILE A 98 -21.17 -9.95 8.53
N SER A 99 -20.44 -10.91 9.11
CA SER A 99 -19.53 -10.64 10.25
C SER A 99 -18.15 -10.18 9.81
N ASP A 100 -17.67 -10.72 8.69
CA ASP A 100 -16.36 -10.43 8.09
C ASP A 100 -16.41 -10.80 6.60
N ALA A 101 -15.50 -10.24 5.80
CA ALA A 101 -15.43 -10.56 4.37
C ALA A 101 -14.02 -10.33 3.79
N GLY A 102 -13.54 -11.30 3.03
CA GLY A 102 -12.37 -11.17 2.17
C GLY A 102 -12.76 -10.80 0.75
N VAL A 103 -12.03 -9.89 0.11
CA VAL A 103 -12.26 -9.51 -1.30
C VAL A 103 -11.00 -9.74 -2.10
N ILE A 104 -11.10 -10.52 -3.17
CA ILE A 104 -9.99 -10.83 -4.07
C ILE A 104 -10.39 -10.62 -5.52
N ALA A 105 -9.43 -10.31 -6.38
CA ALA A 105 -9.61 -10.39 -7.83
C ALA A 105 -9.19 -11.78 -8.33
N LYS A 106 -10.05 -12.44 -9.10
CA LYS A 106 -9.78 -13.73 -9.72
C LYS A 106 -9.92 -13.65 -11.24
N PRO A 107 -9.06 -14.32 -12.02
CA PRO A 107 -9.26 -14.47 -13.45
C PRO A 107 -10.52 -15.30 -13.74
N MET A 108 -11.32 -14.85 -14.70
CA MET A 108 -12.39 -15.63 -15.34
C MET A 108 -11.94 -16.15 -16.71
N ALA A 109 -12.79 -16.92 -17.38
CA ALA A 109 -12.55 -17.36 -18.75
C ALA A 109 -12.26 -16.14 -19.66
N GLY A 110 -11.13 -16.15 -20.36
CA GLY A 110 -10.67 -15.02 -21.18
C GLY A 110 -9.74 -14.02 -20.47
N GLU A 111 -9.15 -14.38 -19.33
CA GLU A 111 -8.21 -13.57 -18.52
C GLU A 111 -8.80 -12.26 -17.94
N GLU A 112 -10.11 -12.05 -18.10
CA GLU A 112 -10.79 -10.92 -17.48
C GLU A 112 -10.85 -11.13 -15.95
N LEU A 113 -10.40 -10.13 -15.18
CA LEU A 113 -10.50 -10.18 -13.72
C LEU A 113 -11.92 -9.91 -13.27
N ALA A 114 -12.40 -10.70 -12.31
CA ALA A 114 -13.64 -10.48 -11.60
C ALA A 114 -13.41 -10.38 -10.09
N ILE A 115 -14.29 -9.65 -9.41
CA ILE A 115 -14.27 -9.53 -7.95
C ILE A 115 -14.95 -10.77 -7.36
N CYS A 116 -14.29 -11.41 -6.41
CA CYS A 116 -14.84 -12.52 -5.63
C CYS A 116 -14.77 -12.16 -4.14
N THR A 117 -15.89 -12.34 -3.46
CA THR A 117 -16.00 -12.17 -2.01
C THR A 117 -16.03 -13.54 -1.33
N LEU A 118 -15.37 -13.65 -0.19
CA LEU A 118 -15.27 -14.85 0.64
C LEU A 118 -15.76 -14.56 2.05
#